data_AF-A0A818NUR6-F1
#
_entry.id   AF-A0A818NUR6-F1
#
_cell.length_a   1.000
_cell.length_b   1.000
_cell.length_c   1.000
_cell.angle_alpha   90.00
_cell.angle_beta   90.00
_cell.angle_gamma   90.00
#
_symmetry.space_group_name_H-M   'P 1'
#
loop_
_entity.id
_entity.type
_entity.pdbx_description
1 polymer ?
#
loop_
_entity_poly.entity_id
_entity_poly.type
_entity_poly.pdbx_seq_one_letter_code
_entity_poly.pdbx_strand_id
1 'polypeptide(L)'
;MINIIWYDRKIQNDENQNYIQKLKEEFSTEQYRILSCDNKEQSIELIKSNIQNNLILITSGSAEKEIISEKGYYFHIKSIIIFCSSIEYHRIWAKQYKKVLLVTNQFSHVIEKIKDIECGEICFFKF
;
A
#
# COMPACT_ATOMS: atom_id res chain seq x y z
N MET A 1 -7.29 -13.88 -0.01
CA MET A 1 -7.44 -12.70 -0.89
C MET A 1 -6.70 -11.52 -0.27
N ILE A 2 -5.82 -10.89 -1.03
CA ILE A 2 -5.00 -9.74 -0.65
C ILE A 2 -5.59 -8.51 -1.30
N ASN A 3 -5.82 -7.47 -0.50
CA ASN A 3 -6.28 -6.18 -1.00
C ASN A 3 -5.10 -5.22 -1.03
N ILE A 4 -4.83 -4.67 -2.21
CA ILE A 4 -3.84 -3.63 -2.41
C ILE A 4 -4.62 -2.35 -2.65
N ILE A 5 -4.55 -1.42 -1.70
CA ILE A 5 -5.19 -0.11 -1.81
C ILE A 5 -4.10 0.91 -2.12
N TRP A 6 -4.22 1.64 -3.23
CA TRP A 6 -3.38 2.79 -3.52
C TRP A 6 -4.14 4.08 -3.22
N TYR A 7 -3.64 4.82 -2.23
CA TYR A 7 -4.11 6.16 -1.91
C TYR A 7 -3.11 7.23 -2.36
N ASP A 8 -3.52 8.06 -3.31
CA ASP A 8 -2.74 9.20 -3.82
C ASP A 8 -3.68 10.35 -4.24
N ARG A 9 -3.45 11.57 -3.78
CA ARG A 9 -4.27 12.74 -4.19
C ARG A 9 -4.27 13.02 -5.69
N LYS A 10 -3.28 12.50 -6.40
CA LYS A 10 -3.10 12.59 -7.85
C LYS A 10 -3.27 11.23 -8.53
N ILE A 11 -4.03 10.30 -7.93
CA ILE A 11 -4.18 8.94 -8.48
C ILE A 11 -4.71 8.94 -9.92
N GLN A 12 -5.44 9.97 -10.32
CA GLN A 12 -6.05 10.11 -11.65
C GLN A 12 -5.07 10.63 -12.72
N ASN A 13 -3.83 10.98 -12.37
CA ASN A 13 -2.86 11.40 -13.39
C ASN A 13 -2.35 10.20 -14.20
N ASP A 14 -1.87 10.46 -15.42
CA ASP A 14 -1.42 9.42 -16.34
C ASP A 14 -0.31 8.55 -15.74
N GLU A 15 0.60 9.15 -14.98
CA GLU A 15 1.69 8.43 -14.32
C GLU A 15 1.17 7.37 -13.33
N ASN A 16 0.28 7.76 -12.41
CA ASN A 16 -0.28 6.83 -11.43
C ASN A 16 -1.20 5.81 -12.07
N GLN A 17 -1.98 6.19 -13.09
CA GLN A 17 -2.78 5.24 -13.85
C GLN A 17 -1.91 4.17 -14.54
N ASN A 18 -0.75 4.56 -15.08
CA ASN A 18 0.21 3.62 -15.65
C ASN A 18 0.76 2.65 -14.58
N TYR A 19 1.07 3.12 -13.38
CA TYR A 19 1.51 2.24 -12.30
C TYR A 19 0.41 1.32 -11.78
N ILE A 20 -0.83 1.80 -11.67
CA ILE A 20 -2.00 0.97 -11.32
C ILE A 20 -2.21 -0.12 -12.37
N GLN A 21 -2.09 0.22 -13.65
CA GLN A 21 -2.23 -0.75 -14.72
C GLN A 21 -1.16 -1.84 -14.61
N LYS A 22 0.10 -1.46 -14.35
CA LYS A 22 1.18 -2.44 -14.08
C LYS A 22 0.90 -3.30 -12.85
N LEU A 23 0.34 -2.74 -11.76
CA LEU A 23 -0.09 -3.55 -10.61
C LEU A 23 -1.13 -4.58 -11.00
N LYS A 24 -2.14 -4.18 -11.79
CA LYS A 24 -3.21 -5.08 -12.23
C LYS A 24 -2.69 -6.18 -13.14
N GLU A 25 -1.74 -5.87 -14.02
CA GLU A 25 -1.09 -6.85 -14.89
C GLU A 25 -0.29 -7.88 -14.08
N GLU A 26 0.55 -7.38 -13.17
CA GLU A 26 1.41 -8.22 -12.33
C GLU A 26 0.61 -9.07 -11.33
N PHE A 27 -0.48 -8.52 -10.81
CA PHE A 27 -1.34 -9.15 -9.79
C PHE A 27 -2.75 -9.41 -10.34
N SER A 28 -2.82 -10.04 -11.52
CA SER A 28 -4.07 -10.31 -12.25
C SER A 28 -4.87 -11.52 -11.76
N THR A 29 -4.34 -12.29 -10.81
CA THR A 29 -5.01 -13.49 -10.30
C THR A 29 -6.13 -13.15 -9.30
N GLU A 30 -7.12 -14.03 -9.16
CA GLU A 30 -8.25 -13.87 -8.22
C GLU A 30 -7.83 -13.74 -6.74
N GLN A 31 -6.57 -14.02 -6.44
CA GLN A 31 -6.00 -13.84 -5.10
C GLN A 31 -5.84 -12.36 -4.73
N TYR A 32 -5.78 -11.47 -5.72
CA TYR A 32 -5.51 -10.05 -5.53
C TYR A 32 -6.69 -9.18 -5.95
N ARG A 33 -6.86 -8.09 -5.21
CA ARG A 33 -7.77 -7.01 -5.57
C ARG A 33 -7.05 -5.68 -5.46
N ILE A 34 -6.93 -4.99 -6.59
CA ILE A 34 -6.31 -3.66 -6.67
C ILE A 34 -7.41 -2.61 -6.59
N LEU A 35 -7.31 -1.73 -5.60
CA LEU A 35 -8.23 -0.63 -5.34
C LEU A 35 -7.43 0.68 -5.30
N SER A 36 -8.05 1.78 -5.72
CA SER A 36 -7.38 3.08 -5.78
C SER A 36 -8.34 4.20 -5.39
N CYS A 37 -7.85 5.23 -4.71
CA CYS A 37 -8.64 6.38 -4.26
C CYS A 37 -7.79 7.65 -4.19
N ASP A 38 -8.44 8.81 -4.31
CA ASP A 38 -7.78 10.13 -4.30
C ASP A 38 -8.04 10.99 -3.07
N ASN A 39 -9.00 10.59 -2.24
CA ASN A 39 -9.34 11.30 -1.02
C ASN A 39 -9.30 10.40 0.21
N LYS A 40 -9.15 11.05 1.35
CA LYS A 40 -8.91 10.40 2.63
C LYS A 40 -10.13 9.58 3.07
N GLU A 41 -11.32 10.14 2.89
CA GLU A 41 -12.60 9.54 3.28
C GLU A 41 -12.80 8.21 2.55
N GLN A 42 -12.61 8.18 1.24
CA GLN A 42 -12.65 6.94 0.44
C GLN A 42 -11.56 5.96 0.87
N SER A 43 -10.34 6.42 1.14
CA SER A 43 -9.27 5.52 1.62
C SER A 43 -9.68 4.82 2.92
N ILE A 44 -10.26 5.57 3.85
CA ILE A 44 -10.78 5.05 5.13
C ILE A 44 -11.92 4.06 4.90
N GLU A 45 -12.87 4.39 4.02
CA GLU A 45 -13.99 3.49 3.68
C GLU A 45 -13.51 2.19 3.04
N LEU A 46 -12.51 2.27 2.15
CA LEU A 46 -11.90 1.09 1.54
C LEU A 46 -11.18 0.24 2.59
N ILE A 47 -10.46 0.86 3.54
CA ILE A 47 -9.82 0.12 4.65
C ILE A 47 -10.88 -0.58 5.51
N LYS A 48 -11.94 0.12 5.89
CA LYS A 48 -13.06 -0.41 6.70
C LYS A 48 -13.82 -1.54 6.01
N SER A 49 -14.02 -1.44 4.71
CA SER A 49 -14.76 -2.44 3.94
C SER A 49 -13.95 -3.72 3.70
N ASN A 50 -12.66 -3.72 4.05
CA ASN A 50 -11.72 -4.80 3.75
C ASN A 50 -10.97 -5.30 5.00
N ILE A 51 -11.56 -5.14 6.18
CA ILE A 51 -10.97 -5.47 7.49
C ILE A 51 -10.55 -6.95 7.63
N GLN A 52 -11.23 -7.87 6.95
CA GLN A 52 -10.97 -9.31 7.04
C GLN A 52 -9.85 -9.80 6.12
N ASN A 53 -9.27 -8.93 5.31
CA ASN A 53 -8.31 -9.30 4.27
C ASN A 53 -6.90 -8.81 4.64
N ASN A 54 -5.88 -9.48 4.10
CA ASN A 54 -4.51 -8.99 4.15
C ASN A 54 -4.41 -7.70 3.32
N LEU A 55 -4.44 -6.56 4.01
CA LEU A 55 -4.49 -5.23 3.38
C LEU A 55 -3.09 -4.62 3.31
N ILE A 56 -2.65 -4.34 2.09
CA ILE A 56 -1.44 -3.59 1.78
C ILE A 56 -1.86 -2.19 1.33
N LEU A 57 -1.39 -1.17 2.04
CA LEU A 57 -1.60 0.23 1.65
C LEU A 57 -0.37 0.74 0.91
N ILE A 58 -0.58 1.18 -0.33
CA ILE A 58 0.39 1.98 -1.09
C ILE A 58 -0.05 3.43 -0.97
N THR A 59 0.88 4.33 -0.63
CA THR A 59 0.56 5.74 -0.53
C THR A 59 1.74 6.62 -0.94
N SER A 60 1.44 7.82 -1.40
CA SER A 60 2.43 8.78 -1.86
C SER A 60 2.47 10.02 -0.98
N GLY A 61 3.52 10.12 -0.19
CA GLY A 61 3.88 11.38 0.44
C GLY A 61 2.82 11.97 1.37
N SER A 62 3.02 13.22 1.75
CA SER A 62 2.45 13.98 2.88
C SER A 62 0.98 13.75 3.29
N ALA A 63 0.09 13.27 2.41
CA ALA A 63 -1.29 12.90 2.73
C ALA A 63 -1.39 11.67 3.67
N GLU A 64 -0.34 10.86 3.72
CA GLU A 64 -0.24 9.60 4.45
C GLU A 64 -0.14 9.73 5.98
N LYS A 65 0.45 10.81 6.51
CA LYS A 65 0.57 11.00 7.96
C LYS A 65 -0.80 11.05 8.61
N GLU A 66 -1.79 11.62 7.94
CA GLU A 66 -3.15 11.75 8.45
C GLU A 66 -3.84 10.39 8.61
N ILE A 67 -3.69 9.48 7.64
CA ILE A 67 -4.29 8.14 7.69
C ILE A 67 -3.53 7.25 8.68
N ILE A 68 -2.21 7.28 8.65
CA ILE A 68 -1.36 6.39 9.47
C ILE A 68 -1.37 6.82 10.95
N SER A 69 -1.54 8.11 11.23
CA SER A 69 -1.65 8.62 12.61
C SER A 69 -2.98 8.26 13.29
N GLU A 70 -4.02 7.93 12.51
CA GLU A 70 -5.33 7.55 13.03
C GLU A 70 -5.32 6.07 13.45
N LYS A 71 -5.07 5.83 14.74
CA LYS A 71 -4.85 4.49 15.32
C LYS A 71 -5.93 3.46 14.96
N GLY A 72 -7.17 3.89 14.76
CA GLY A 72 -8.28 3.02 14.40
C GLY A 72 -8.08 2.31 13.05
N TYR A 73 -7.52 3.00 12.05
CA TYR A 73 -7.33 2.43 10.71
C TYR A 73 -6.01 1.72 10.57
N TYR A 74 -4.99 2.22 11.27
CA TYR A 74 -3.67 1.58 11.32
C TYR A 74 -3.74 0.12 11.79
N PHE A 75 -4.72 -0.24 12.64
CA PHE A 75 -4.90 -1.63 13.07
C PHE A 75 -5.25 -2.57 11.90
N HIS A 76 -6.10 -2.14 10.98
CA HIS A 76 -6.62 -2.94 9.86
C HIS A 76 -5.65 -3.06 8.69
N ILE A 77 -4.66 -2.16 8.61
CA ILE A 77 -3.61 -2.24 7.60
C ILE A 77 -2.58 -3.28 8.06
N LYS A 78 -2.20 -4.22 7.20
CA LYS A 78 -1.13 -5.17 7.53
C LYS A 78 0.25 -4.57 7.27
N SER A 79 0.42 -4.01 6.08
CA SER A 79 1.67 -3.47 5.59
C SER A 79 1.44 -2.16 4.84
N ILE A 80 2.39 -1.24 4.94
CA ILE A 80 2.36 0.05 4.26
C ILE A 80 3.63 0.16 3.41
N ILE A 81 3.46 0.57 2.16
CA ILE A 81 4.52 0.91 1.22
C ILE A 81 4.35 2.37 0.83
N ILE A 82 5.40 3.17 1.05
CA ILE A 82 5.42 4.57 0.67
C ILE A 82 6.14 4.70 -0.67
N PHE A 83 5.40 5.05 -1.70
CA PHE A 83 5.91 5.28 -3.05
C PHE A 83 5.89 6.78 -3.33
N CYS A 84 7.05 7.43 -3.24
CA CYS A 84 7.15 8.89 -3.31
C CYS A 84 8.48 9.34 -3.93
N SER A 85 8.50 10.52 -4.55
CA SER A 85 9.73 11.10 -5.11
C SER A 85 10.72 11.55 -4.03
N SER A 86 10.22 12.01 -2.88
CA SER A 86 11.02 12.64 -1.81
C SER A 86 11.37 11.67 -0.68
N ILE A 87 12.13 10.61 -0.99
CA ILE A 87 12.42 9.50 -0.06
C ILE A 87 12.97 9.98 1.29
N GLU A 88 13.96 10.87 1.30
CA GLU A 88 14.65 11.27 2.54
C GLU A 88 13.71 11.93 3.54
N TYR A 89 12.84 12.82 3.05
CA TYR A 89 11.83 13.49 3.84
C TYR A 89 10.86 12.47 4.46
N HIS A 90 10.41 11.49 3.68
CA HIS A 90 9.42 10.53 4.16
C HIS A 90 10.01 9.44 5.05
N ARG A 91 11.27 9.07 4.83
CA ARG A 91 11.97 8.03 5.60
C ARG A 91 12.11 8.39 7.08
N ILE A 92 12.24 9.67 7.43
CA ILE A 92 12.43 10.11 8.82
C ILE A 92 11.20 9.77 9.67
N TRP A 93 10.01 10.18 9.24
CA TRP A 93 8.79 9.92 10.01
C TRP A 93 8.28 8.49 9.82
N ALA A 94 8.48 7.88 8.64
CA ALA A 94 8.07 6.50 8.36
C ALA A 94 8.68 5.49 9.35
N LYS A 95 9.93 5.72 9.81
CA LYS A 95 10.61 4.89 10.82
C LYS A 95 9.85 4.76 12.13
N GLN A 96 8.93 5.68 12.43
CA GLN A 96 8.12 5.65 13.65
C GLN A 96 6.97 4.62 13.56
N TYR A 97 6.68 4.10 12.36
CA TYR A 97 5.54 3.23 12.09
C TYR A 97 6.00 1.83 11.66
N LYS A 98 5.88 0.86 12.57
CA LYS A 98 6.36 -0.52 12.36
C LYS A 98 5.77 -1.24 11.13
N LYS A 99 4.59 -0.83 10.67
CA LYS A 99 3.93 -1.41 9.50
C LYS A 99 4.40 -0.81 8.18
N VAL A 100 5.18 0.28 8.21
CA VAL A 100 5.84 0.81 7.02
C VAL A 100 7.05 -0.06 6.72
N LEU A 101 6.95 -0.85 5.65
CA LEU A 101 7.98 -1.83 5.27
C LEU A 101 8.92 -1.31 4.20
N LEU A 102 8.51 -0.29 3.44
CA LEU A 102 9.29 0.26 2.34
C LEU A 102 8.97 1.74 2.12
N VAL A 103 10.02 2.53 1.85
CA VAL A 103 9.94 3.89 1.30
C VAL A 103 10.80 3.91 0.05
N THR A 104 10.21 4.15 -1.12
CA THR A 104 10.90 4.04 -2.42
C THR A 104 10.33 5.04 -3.43
N ASN A 105 11.15 5.42 -4.41
CA ASN A 105 10.73 6.11 -5.63
C ASN A 105 10.82 5.18 -6.86
N GLN A 106 11.22 3.93 -6.66
CA GLN A 106 11.33 2.92 -7.71
C GLN A 106 10.15 1.97 -7.60
N PHE A 107 9.35 1.91 -8.66
CA PHE A 107 8.13 1.12 -8.69
C PHE A 107 8.40 -0.39 -8.72
N SER A 108 9.50 -0.85 -9.32
CA SER A 108 9.94 -2.25 -9.26
C SER A 108 10.06 -2.76 -7.83
N HIS A 109 10.62 -1.95 -6.92
CA HIS A 109 10.73 -2.31 -5.51
C HIS A 109 9.36 -2.45 -4.81
N VAL A 110 8.33 -1.73 -5.29
CA VAL A 110 6.96 -1.89 -4.78
C VAL A 110 6.45 -3.30 -5.10
N ILE A 111 6.61 -3.72 -6.36
CA ILE A 111 6.23 -5.07 -6.83
C ILE A 111 6.95 -6.15 -6.04
N GLU A 112 8.27 -6.07 -5.96
CA GLU A 112 9.10 -7.03 -5.23
C GLU A 112 8.68 -7.12 -3.76
N LYS A 113 8.42 -5.98 -3.12
CA LYS A 113 8.02 -5.97 -1.71
C LYS A 113 6.63 -6.61 -1.50
N ILE A 114 5.69 -6.41 -2.41
CA ILE A 114 4.38 -7.07 -2.33
C ILE A 114 4.54 -8.59 -2.42
N LYS A 115 5.37 -9.08 -3.35
CA LYS A 115 5.69 -10.51 -3.48
C LYS A 115 6.40 -11.06 -2.24
N ASP A 116 7.33 -10.30 -1.65
CA ASP A 116 8.01 -10.71 -0.42
C ASP A 116 7.03 -10.88 0.75
N ILE A 117 6.06 -9.96 0.87
CA ILE A 117 5.03 -10.01 1.92
C ILE A 117 4.20 -11.30 1.78
N GLU A 118 3.90 -11.75 0.55
CA GLU A 118 3.27 -13.04 0.29
C GLU A 118 4.16 -14.23 0.62
N CYS A 119 5.39 -14.25 0.10
CA CYS A 119 6.31 -15.37 0.31
C CYS A 119 6.62 -15.59 1.79
N GLY A 120 6.68 -14.50 2.58
CA GLY A 120 6.79 -14.56 4.03
C GLY A 120 5.59 -15.24 4.71
N GLU A 121 4.40 -15.22 4.11
CA GLU A 121 3.24 -15.99 4.62
C GLU A 121 3.27 -17.46 4.19
N ILE A 122 3.72 -17.75 2.97
CA ILE A 122 3.76 -19.12 2.43
C ILE A 122 4.86 -19.95 3.11
N CYS A 123 5.97 -19.32 3.53
CA CYS A 123 7.07 -20.03 4.20
C CYS A 123 6.75 -20.49 5.63
N PHE A 124 5.72 -19.95 6.29
CA PHE A 124 5.30 -20.40 7.63
C PHE A 124 4.37 -21.63 7.61
N PHE A 125 3.95 -22.10 6.44
CA PHE A 125 3.08 -23.28 6.28
C PHE A 125 3.75 -24.48 5.58
N LYS A 126 5.08 -24.51 5.49
CA LYS A 126 5.78 -25.75 5.14
C LYS A 126 6.22 -26.47 6.42
N PHE A 127 5.38 -27.45 6.78
CA PHE A 127 5.54 -28.61 7.68
C PHE A 127 6.72 -28.62 8.66
#